data_AF-A0A6A2VHG8-F1
#
_entry.id   AF-A0A6A2VHG8-F1
#
_cell.length_a   1.000
_cell.length_b   1.000
_cell.length_c   1.000
_cell.angle_alpha   90.00
_cell.angle_beta   90.00
_cell.angle_gamma   90.00
#
_symmetry.space_group_name_H-M   'P 1'
#
loop_
_entity.id
_entity.type
_entity.pdbx_description
1 polymer ?
#
loop_
_entity_poly.entity_id
_entity_poly.type
_entity_poly.pdbx_seq_one_letter_code
_entity_poly.pdbx_strand_id
1 'polypeptide(L)'
;MGARKPLFPGRRFSFLRLGIAVVCATLIVTGVWAWLAYTKTASKELPEPWFGGYVDVTAMPSYTFESDVGNAYHNVVLGFVTASGGCTPSWGGYYTLDEASSQLDLDSRIANVFRTNRTVTISFGGKNDTELARQCSTASSLKKVYQSVISRYHVTSIDFDVEGDNLDGYSESAIRRAQAVAGLQSDAQAKGQSITVSLTLPVGTDGLTDAGLDTISAFIDAGVNLSTLNLMTMDFNVASSTSAQSDLIKQALNSAHRQYKQLLYKKRKLFSDSQIWEMMGATVLIGQNDTDNEYLTLDDAQKVNTFAMQTNLGHLAMWSLNRDQQCGENFSSDAVETSCSGVKQTGGEFATLLSSGFKGSPGTIVDMNSATWSTPHGKYPQWDDTTEYAKGDKVTWKRNLYEAISDNTGERPDSTASGTDSPWRLIGPA
;
A
#
# COMPACT_ATOMS: atom_id res chain seq x y z
N MET A 1 40.79 -76.12 -7.40
CA MET A 1 39.89 -74.97 -7.66
C MET A 1 38.79 -74.99 -6.61
N GLY A 2 38.93 -74.19 -5.54
CA GLY A 2 37.97 -74.15 -4.44
C GLY A 2 36.80 -73.23 -4.75
N ALA A 3 35.58 -73.77 -4.72
CA ALA A 3 34.36 -73.00 -4.86
C ALA A 3 34.25 -71.98 -3.71
N ARG A 4 34.18 -70.68 -4.04
CA ARG A 4 33.93 -69.61 -3.06
C ARG A 4 32.57 -69.87 -2.42
N LYS A 5 32.56 -70.17 -1.12
CA LYS A 5 31.33 -70.23 -0.31
C LYS A 5 30.64 -68.87 -0.40
N PRO A 6 29.32 -68.79 -0.70
CA PRO A 6 28.60 -67.53 -0.65
C PRO A 6 28.67 -66.98 0.77
N LEU A 7 29.00 -65.70 0.91
CA LEU A 7 29.21 -65.00 2.19
C LEU A 7 27.99 -65.08 3.13
N PHE A 8 26.80 -65.46 2.64
CA PHE A 8 25.59 -65.69 3.44
C PHE A 8 24.75 -66.87 2.90
N PRO A 9 24.97 -68.11 3.35
CA PRO A 9 24.17 -69.26 2.94
C PRO A 9 22.73 -69.15 3.49
N GLY A 10 21.71 -69.29 2.64
CA GLY A 10 20.29 -69.39 3.05
C GLY A 10 19.46 -68.09 2.98
N ARG A 11 20.05 -66.93 2.67
CA ARG A 11 19.28 -65.69 2.46
C ARG A 11 18.96 -65.49 0.98
N ARG A 12 17.68 -65.60 0.61
CA ARG A 12 17.18 -65.24 -0.74
C ARG A 12 16.92 -63.74 -0.80
N PHE A 13 17.27 -63.11 -1.92
CA PHE A 13 17.00 -61.69 -2.17
C PHE A 13 15.48 -61.47 -2.13
N SER A 14 14.99 -60.62 -1.22
CA SER A 14 13.56 -60.35 -1.06
C SER A 14 13.23 -59.01 -1.72
N PHE A 15 12.62 -59.08 -2.91
CA PHE A 15 12.12 -57.90 -3.62
C PHE A 15 11.14 -57.08 -2.78
N LEU A 16 10.38 -57.73 -1.88
CA LEU A 16 9.50 -57.06 -0.93
C LEU A 16 10.27 -56.19 0.08
N ARG A 17 11.34 -56.72 0.69
CA ARG A 17 12.17 -55.95 1.63
C ARG A 17 12.91 -54.81 0.93
N LEU A 18 13.36 -55.02 -0.30
CA LEU A 18 13.93 -53.95 -1.13
C LEU A 18 12.89 -52.87 -1.44
N GLY A 19 11.67 -53.26 -1.82
CA GLY A 19 10.57 -52.33 -2.08
C GLY A 19 10.22 -51.49 -0.85
N ILE A 20 10.11 -52.10 0.33
CA ILE A 20 9.87 -51.39 1.60
C ILE A 20 11.02 -50.42 1.89
N ALA A 21 12.28 -50.86 1.75
CA ALA A 21 13.44 -50.01 1.99
C ALA A 21 13.49 -48.80 1.04
N VAL A 22 13.15 -48.98 -0.24
CA VAL A 22 13.08 -47.91 -1.24
C VAL A 22 11.94 -46.93 -0.90
N VAL A 23 10.76 -47.42 -0.51
CA VAL A 23 9.65 -46.55 -0.08
C VAL A 23 10.03 -45.74 1.16
N CYS A 24 10.61 -46.37 2.18
CA CYS A 24 11.08 -45.67 3.37
C CYS A 24 12.15 -44.63 3.04
N ALA A 25 13.14 -44.98 2.21
CA ALA A 25 14.16 -44.02 1.79
C ALA A 25 13.55 -42.85 1.01
N THR A 26 12.57 -43.11 0.14
CA THR A 26 11.88 -42.06 -0.62
C THR A 26 11.09 -41.13 0.31
N LEU A 27 10.34 -41.67 1.28
CA LEU A 27 9.60 -40.88 2.27
C LEU A 27 10.52 -40.05 3.18
N ILE A 28 11.67 -40.60 3.57
CA ILE A 28 12.68 -39.87 4.35
C ILE A 28 13.25 -38.73 3.50
N VAL A 29 13.65 -39.01 2.26
CA VAL A 29 14.21 -37.99 1.37
C VAL A 29 13.18 -36.89 1.09
N THR A 30 11.92 -37.22 0.78
CA THR A 30 10.87 -36.22 0.55
C THR A 30 10.53 -35.44 1.82
N GLY A 31 10.48 -36.09 2.98
CA GLY A 31 10.26 -35.45 4.27
C GLY A 31 11.38 -34.47 4.63
N VAL A 32 12.64 -34.87 4.45
CA VAL A 32 13.82 -34.01 4.67
C VAL A 32 13.84 -32.85 3.68
N TRP A 33 13.53 -33.09 2.40
CA TRP A 33 13.47 -32.01 1.40
C TRP A 33 12.36 -31.00 1.69
N ALA A 34 11.18 -31.47 2.08
CA ALA A 34 10.07 -30.62 2.49
C ALA A 34 10.42 -29.82 3.76
N TRP A 35 11.08 -30.44 4.73
CA TRP A 35 11.55 -29.77 5.94
C TRP A 35 12.65 -28.73 5.66
N LEU A 36 13.60 -29.03 4.77
CA LEU A 36 14.64 -28.07 4.34
C LEU A 36 14.03 -26.91 3.54
N ALA A 37 13.07 -27.18 2.66
CA ALA A 37 12.35 -26.13 1.94
C ALA A 37 11.52 -25.25 2.89
N TYR A 38 10.84 -25.86 3.87
CA TYR A 38 10.10 -25.17 4.91
C TYR A 38 11.03 -24.29 5.76
N THR A 39 12.12 -24.84 6.29
CA THR A 39 13.08 -24.08 7.12
C THR A 39 13.72 -22.94 6.32
N LYS A 40 14.12 -23.16 5.07
CA LYS A 40 14.65 -22.07 4.22
C LYS A 40 13.64 -20.96 3.96
N THR A 41 12.37 -21.30 3.80
CA THR A 41 11.29 -20.31 3.61
C THR A 41 10.97 -19.61 4.93
N ALA A 42 10.88 -20.35 6.02
CA ALA A 42 10.63 -19.86 7.38
C ALA A 42 11.76 -18.95 7.90
N SER A 43 12.99 -19.13 7.42
CA SER A 43 14.15 -18.30 7.78
C SER A 43 14.37 -17.09 6.87
N LYS A 44 13.54 -16.87 5.84
CA LYS A 44 13.64 -15.64 5.04
C LYS A 44 13.00 -14.50 5.83
N GLU A 45 13.81 -13.54 6.27
CA GLU A 45 13.30 -12.30 6.87
C GLU A 45 12.43 -11.58 5.83
N LEU A 46 11.19 -11.30 6.23
CA LEU A 46 10.30 -10.43 5.49
C LEU A 46 10.69 -8.96 5.75
N PRO A 47 10.30 -8.03 4.87
CA PRO A 47 10.57 -6.60 5.08
C PRO A 47 10.08 -6.13 6.44
N GLU A 48 10.78 -5.16 7.03
CA GLU A 48 10.37 -4.57 8.29
C GLU A 48 8.94 -4.01 8.19
N PRO A 49 8.07 -4.25 9.18
CA PRO A 49 6.73 -3.71 9.17
C PRO A 49 6.71 -2.19 9.01
N TRP A 50 5.76 -1.69 8.22
CA TRP A 50 5.65 -0.27 7.91
C TRP A 50 4.25 0.28 8.15
N PHE A 51 4.18 1.59 8.43
CA PHE A 51 2.93 2.33 8.48
C PHE A 51 2.80 3.24 7.27
N GLY A 52 1.61 3.33 6.68
CA GLY A 52 1.31 4.20 5.54
C GLY A 52 -0.01 4.95 5.66
N GLY A 53 0.02 6.27 5.48
CA GLY A 53 -1.22 7.05 5.39
C GLY A 53 -1.70 7.19 3.95
N TYR A 54 -2.96 6.83 3.66
CA TYR A 54 -3.56 7.13 2.37
C TYR A 54 -3.83 8.63 2.24
N VAL A 55 -3.66 9.16 1.03
CA VAL A 55 -3.97 10.54 0.66
C VAL A 55 -4.83 10.52 -0.60
N ASP A 56 -6.03 11.10 -0.52
CA ASP A 56 -6.76 11.47 -1.72
C ASP A 56 -6.13 12.75 -2.28
N VAL A 57 -5.41 12.63 -3.38
CA VAL A 57 -4.71 13.76 -4.02
C VAL A 57 -5.66 14.65 -4.84
N THR A 58 -6.90 14.21 -5.05
CA THR A 58 -7.94 14.93 -5.78
C THR A 58 -8.92 15.67 -4.87
N ALA A 59 -8.92 15.33 -3.58
CA ALA A 59 -9.77 15.97 -2.58
C ALA A 59 -9.47 17.47 -2.41
N MET A 60 -10.53 18.23 -2.18
CA MET A 60 -10.48 19.66 -1.85
C MET A 60 -11.08 19.90 -0.46
N PRO A 61 -10.42 20.68 0.42
CA PRO A 61 -9.10 21.30 0.24
C PRO A 61 -7.97 20.25 0.15
N SER A 62 -6.92 20.58 -0.61
CA SER A 62 -5.79 19.67 -0.81
C SER A 62 -5.00 19.46 0.48
N TYR A 63 -4.75 18.20 0.83
CA TYR A 63 -3.88 17.86 1.96
C TYR A 63 -2.40 17.95 1.58
N THR A 64 -1.56 18.52 2.45
CA THR A 64 -0.15 18.89 2.17
C THR A 64 0.85 17.77 2.46
N PHE A 65 0.62 16.59 1.88
CA PHE A 65 1.41 15.38 2.15
C PHE A 65 2.92 15.56 1.89
N GLU A 66 3.29 16.48 1.01
CA GLU A 66 4.69 16.80 0.68
C GLU A 66 5.44 17.54 1.80
N SER A 67 4.70 18.13 2.74
CA SER A 67 5.25 19.02 3.76
C SER A 67 5.31 18.38 5.14
N ASP A 68 4.40 17.45 5.46
CA ASP A 68 4.37 16.79 6.76
C ASP A 68 5.59 15.85 6.94
N VAL A 69 6.26 15.92 8.09
CA VAL A 69 7.49 15.15 8.35
C VAL A 69 7.44 14.44 9.69
N GLY A 70 8.22 13.38 9.83
CA GLY A 70 8.25 12.53 11.01
C GLY A 70 7.87 11.09 10.69
N ASN A 71 7.98 10.21 11.68
CA ASN A 71 7.77 8.76 11.49
C ASN A 71 6.37 8.43 10.95
N ALA A 72 5.35 9.11 11.47
CA ALA A 72 3.96 8.93 11.07
C ALA A 72 3.69 9.25 9.58
N TYR A 73 4.53 10.08 8.97
CA TYR A 73 4.37 10.51 7.59
C TYR A 73 5.41 9.86 6.67
N HIS A 74 6.27 8.97 7.18
CA HIS A 74 7.41 8.45 6.42
C HIS A 74 7.03 7.74 5.12
N ASN A 75 5.90 7.05 5.09
CA ASN A 75 5.36 6.41 3.90
C ASN A 75 3.97 6.99 3.60
N VAL A 76 3.75 7.44 2.37
CA VAL A 76 2.44 7.93 1.90
C VAL A 76 1.92 7.06 0.76
N VAL A 77 0.62 6.78 0.80
CA VAL A 77 -0.07 6.01 -0.25
C VAL A 77 -1.00 6.96 -0.98
N LEU A 78 -0.70 7.28 -2.24
CA LEU A 78 -1.44 8.27 -3.01
C LEU A 78 -2.55 7.57 -3.80
N GLY A 79 -3.80 7.90 -3.48
CA GLY A 79 -5.02 7.35 -4.06
C GLY A 79 -5.76 8.40 -4.90
N PHE A 80 -6.40 8.06 -6.02
CA PHE A 80 -6.27 6.80 -6.75
C PHE A 80 -6.09 7.05 -8.25
N VAL A 81 -5.35 6.16 -8.90
CA VAL A 81 -5.26 6.11 -10.37
C VAL A 81 -6.30 5.14 -10.92
N THR A 82 -7.23 5.67 -11.71
CA THR A 82 -8.34 4.95 -12.35
C THR A 82 -8.35 5.21 -13.87
N ALA A 83 -9.37 4.72 -14.58
CA ALA A 83 -9.54 5.00 -16.00
C ALA A 83 -10.44 6.23 -16.22
N SER A 84 -9.99 7.22 -16.99
CA SER A 84 -10.84 8.36 -17.43
C SER A 84 -11.66 8.07 -18.70
N GLY A 85 -11.57 6.86 -19.24
CA GLY A 85 -12.18 6.43 -20.49
C GLY A 85 -11.20 5.62 -21.34
N GLY A 86 -11.62 4.41 -21.72
CA GLY A 86 -10.70 3.45 -22.34
C GLY A 86 -9.51 3.12 -21.42
N CYS A 87 -8.40 2.65 -22.00
CA CYS A 87 -7.21 2.21 -21.28
C CYS A 87 -6.25 3.39 -20.99
N THR A 88 -6.75 4.47 -20.38
CA THR A 88 -5.98 5.70 -20.10
C THR A 88 -5.94 5.99 -18.60
N PRO A 89 -4.76 6.14 -17.97
CA PRO A 89 -4.65 6.40 -16.55
C PRO A 89 -4.99 7.86 -16.22
N SER A 90 -5.74 8.05 -15.14
CA SER A 90 -6.16 9.36 -14.63
C SER A 90 -6.28 9.33 -13.11
N TRP A 91 -5.96 10.42 -12.44
CA TRP A 91 -6.20 10.57 -11.00
C TRP A 91 -7.68 10.85 -10.75
N GLY A 92 -8.35 9.92 -10.07
CA GLY A 92 -9.80 9.94 -9.81
C GLY A 92 -10.67 10.01 -11.06
N GLY A 93 -10.15 9.60 -12.22
CA GLY A 93 -10.84 9.80 -13.50
C GLY A 93 -10.90 11.25 -13.99
N TYR A 94 -10.51 12.24 -13.16
CA TYR A 94 -10.66 13.67 -13.43
C TYR A 94 -9.43 14.33 -14.05
N TYR A 95 -8.22 13.91 -13.66
CA TYR A 95 -6.97 14.53 -14.09
C TYR A 95 -6.07 13.54 -14.80
N THR A 96 -5.79 13.76 -16.09
CA THR A 96 -4.68 13.07 -16.76
C THR A 96 -3.37 13.29 -15.99
N LEU A 97 -2.35 12.47 -16.24
CA LEU A 97 -1.08 12.62 -15.53
C LEU A 97 -0.43 14.02 -15.73
N ASP A 98 -0.61 14.62 -16.91
CA ASP A 98 -0.12 15.98 -17.21
C ASP A 98 -1.00 17.07 -16.57
N GLU A 99 -2.31 16.86 -16.47
CA GLU A 99 -3.20 17.75 -15.71
C GLU A 99 -2.93 17.67 -14.21
N ALA A 100 -2.66 16.48 -13.66
CA ALA A 100 -2.26 16.36 -12.25
C ALA A 100 -0.94 17.08 -11.96
N SER A 101 0.02 17.02 -12.89
CA SER A 101 1.25 17.80 -12.81
C SER A 101 1.01 19.31 -12.86
N SER A 102 0.19 19.74 -13.81
CA SER A 102 -0.01 21.17 -14.08
C SER A 102 -1.08 21.83 -13.23
N GLN A 103 -2.01 21.10 -12.62
CA GLN A 103 -3.10 21.67 -11.80
C GLN A 103 -2.93 21.36 -10.31
N LEU A 104 -2.41 20.18 -9.97
CA LEU A 104 -2.21 19.75 -8.58
C LEU A 104 -0.74 19.82 -8.11
N ASP A 105 0.17 20.22 -8.99
CA ASP A 105 1.62 20.21 -8.80
C ASP A 105 2.17 18.84 -8.40
N LEU A 106 1.47 17.75 -8.78
CA LEU A 106 1.63 16.44 -8.15
C LEU A 106 3.04 15.86 -8.31
N ASP A 107 3.63 15.97 -9.50
CA ASP A 107 5.02 15.56 -9.75
C ASP A 107 6.02 16.30 -8.83
N SER A 108 5.81 17.60 -8.60
CA SER A 108 6.70 18.41 -7.76
C SER A 108 6.55 18.03 -6.28
N ARG A 109 5.31 17.79 -5.85
CA ARG A 109 4.96 17.35 -4.50
C ARG A 109 5.55 15.98 -4.18
N ILE A 110 5.40 15.01 -5.09
CA ILE A 110 6.02 13.68 -4.99
C ILE A 110 7.55 13.77 -4.94
N ALA A 111 8.16 14.58 -5.82
CA ALA A 111 9.59 14.83 -5.79
C ALA A 111 10.07 15.38 -4.44
N ASN A 112 9.27 16.22 -3.77
CA ASN A 112 9.60 16.74 -2.44
C ASN A 112 9.53 15.68 -1.33
N VAL A 113 8.58 14.74 -1.42
CA VAL A 113 8.53 13.57 -0.52
C VAL A 113 9.84 12.78 -0.63
N PHE A 114 10.32 12.51 -1.85
CA PHE A 114 11.61 11.81 -2.01
C PHE A 114 12.81 12.62 -1.51
N ARG A 115 12.84 13.95 -1.72
CA ARG A 115 13.90 14.83 -1.18
C ARG A 115 13.98 14.82 0.34
N THR A 116 12.88 14.50 1.03
CA THR A 116 12.82 14.41 2.49
C THR A 116 13.03 12.98 3.00
N ASN A 117 13.57 12.09 2.16
CA ASN A 117 13.85 10.68 2.48
C ASN A 117 12.61 9.88 2.91
N ARG A 118 11.46 10.19 2.30
CA ARG A 118 10.19 9.50 2.52
C ARG A 118 9.82 8.69 1.28
N THR A 119 8.90 7.74 1.43
CA THR A 119 8.48 6.87 0.32
C THR A 119 7.06 7.16 -0.14
N VAL A 120 6.83 6.89 -1.42
CA VAL A 120 5.53 7.02 -2.08
C VAL A 120 5.10 5.68 -2.65
N THR A 121 3.89 5.27 -2.32
CA THR A 121 3.17 4.19 -2.99
C THR A 121 2.06 4.81 -3.85
N ILE A 122 1.92 4.40 -5.10
CA ILE A 122 0.77 4.79 -5.92
C ILE A 122 -0.29 3.69 -5.84
N SER A 123 -1.50 4.05 -5.44
CA SER A 123 -2.63 3.12 -5.41
C SER A 123 -3.52 3.26 -6.65
N PHE A 124 -3.82 2.12 -7.27
CA PHE A 124 -4.70 2.00 -8.42
C PHE A 124 -6.07 1.45 -7.98
N GLY A 125 -7.16 2.02 -8.51
CA GLY A 125 -8.52 1.56 -8.23
C GLY A 125 -9.24 2.40 -7.18
N GLY A 126 -9.68 1.77 -6.09
CA GLY A 126 -10.57 2.35 -5.07
C GLY A 126 -12.06 2.08 -5.34
N LYS A 127 -12.90 2.49 -4.38
CA LYS A 127 -14.37 2.31 -4.38
C LYS A 127 -15.08 2.93 -5.58
N ASN A 128 -14.64 4.12 -5.99
CA ASN A 128 -15.26 4.90 -7.05
C ASN A 128 -14.52 4.71 -8.39
N ASP A 129 -15.23 4.96 -9.49
CA ASP A 129 -14.74 4.85 -10.88
C ASP A 129 -14.45 3.43 -11.39
N THR A 130 -14.11 3.36 -12.68
CA THR A 130 -13.73 2.11 -13.34
C THR A 130 -12.21 1.91 -13.28
N GLU A 131 -11.80 0.76 -12.78
CA GLU A 131 -10.39 0.40 -12.77
C GLU A 131 -9.85 0.13 -14.19
N LEU A 132 -8.59 0.49 -14.43
CA LEU A 132 -7.86 0.26 -15.69
C LEU A 132 -7.94 -1.18 -16.21
N ALA A 133 -7.93 -2.18 -15.32
CA ALA A 133 -7.99 -3.58 -15.72
C ALA A 133 -9.30 -3.94 -16.45
N ARG A 134 -10.40 -3.24 -16.17
CA ARG A 134 -11.70 -3.43 -16.84
C ARG A 134 -11.77 -2.78 -18.22
N GLN A 135 -10.96 -1.74 -18.45
CA GLN A 135 -10.98 -0.97 -19.70
C GLN A 135 -9.90 -1.41 -20.71
N CYS A 136 -8.76 -1.87 -20.23
CA CYS A 136 -7.69 -2.36 -21.09
C CYS A 136 -8.06 -3.73 -21.69
N SER A 137 -7.83 -3.92 -22.98
CA SER A 137 -8.19 -5.16 -23.68
C SER A 137 -7.24 -6.34 -23.40
N THR A 138 -5.97 -6.07 -23.07
CA THR A 138 -4.95 -7.11 -22.86
C THR A 138 -4.06 -6.81 -21.65
N ALA A 139 -3.44 -7.85 -21.09
CA ALA A 139 -2.47 -7.71 -20.01
C ALA A 139 -1.24 -6.89 -20.45
N SER A 140 -0.86 -6.98 -21.73
CA SER A 140 0.26 -6.21 -22.27
C SER A 140 -0.05 -4.71 -22.36
N SER A 141 -1.26 -4.31 -22.79
CA SER A 141 -1.65 -2.91 -22.80
C SER A 141 -1.80 -2.37 -21.38
N LEU A 142 -2.39 -3.16 -20.47
CA LEU A 142 -2.52 -2.78 -19.07
C LEU A 142 -1.16 -2.60 -18.39
N LYS A 143 -0.21 -3.52 -18.61
CA LYS A 143 1.17 -3.41 -18.11
C LYS A 143 1.83 -2.11 -18.56
N LYS A 144 1.67 -1.72 -19.83
CA LYS A 144 2.24 -0.46 -20.35
C LYS A 144 1.67 0.76 -19.64
N VAL A 145 0.37 0.74 -19.32
CA VAL A 145 -0.28 1.83 -18.58
C VAL A 145 0.20 1.90 -17.12
N TYR A 146 0.25 0.77 -16.42
CA TYR A 146 0.82 0.79 -15.06
C TYR A 146 2.29 1.23 -15.07
N GLN A 147 3.08 0.76 -16.05
CA GLN A 147 4.47 1.17 -16.20
C GLN A 147 4.60 2.67 -16.49
N SER A 148 3.68 3.31 -17.22
CA SER A 148 3.79 4.75 -17.48
C SER A 148 3.62 5.58 -16.20
N VAL A 149 2.70 5.17 -15.31
CA VAL A 149 2.50 5.79 -14.00
C VAL A 149 3.72 5.57 -13.10
N ILE A 150 4.21 4.32 -13.01
CA ILE A 150 5.42 3.95 -12.25
C ILE A 150 6.63 4.76 -12.71
N SER A 151 6.82 4.88 -14.03
CA SER A 151 7.98 5.59 -14.61
C SER A 151 7.88 7.10 -14.43
N ARG A 152 6.66 7.67 -14.48
CA ARG A 152 6.45 9.10 -14.27
C ARG A 152 6.85 9.52 -12.86
N TYR A 153 6.39 8.76 -11.86
CA TYR A 153 6.58 9.10 -10.46
C TYR A 153 7.78 8.42 -9.82
N HIS A 154 8.56 7.65 -10.59
CA HIS A 154 9.75 6.91 -10.16
C HIS A 154 9.51 5.98 -8.95
N VAL A 155 8.28 5.53 -8.74
CA VAL A 155 7.93 4.71 -7.57
C VAL A 155 8.36 3.26 -7.74
N THR A 156 8.71 2.60 -6.65
CA THR A 156 8.96 1.14 -6.62
C THR A 156 7.97 0.41 -5.71
N SER A 157 6.93 1.10 -5.25
CA SER A 157 5.85 0.57 -4.45
C SER A 157 4.53 0.93 -5.13
N ILE A 158 3.70 -0.09 -5.37
CA ILE A 158 2.37 0.07 -5.97
C ILE A 158 1.34 -0.73 -5.19
N ASP A 159 0.14 -0.17 -5.11
CA ASP A 159 -1.01 -0.78 -4.45
C ASP A 159 -2.16 -0.95 -5.45
N PHE A 160 -2.90 -2.05 -5.32
CA PHE A 160 -4.11 -2.31 -6.09
C PHE A 160 -5.28 -2.39 -5.12
N ASP A 161 -6.04 -1.32 -5.05
CA ASP A 161 -7.25 -1.24 -4.25
C ASP A 161 -8.46 -1.66 -5.10
N VAL A 162 -8.99 -2.85 -4.83
CA VAL A 162 -9.97 -3.51 -5.68
C VAL A 162 -11.27 -3.70 -4.91
N GLU A 163 -12.25 -2.84 -5.22
CA GLU A 163 -13.51 -2.71 -4.48
C GLU A 163 -14.74 -2.75 -5.39
N GLY A 164 -15.92 -2.90 -4.78
CA GLY A 164 -17.21 -2.77 -5.45
C GLY A 164 -17.29 -3.60 -6.74
N ASP A 165 -17.72 -2.96 -7.83
CA ASP A 165 -17.83 -3.59 -9.15
C ASP A 165 -16.48 -3.96 -9.78
N ASN A 166 -15.36 -3.45 -9.24
CA ASN A 166 -14.01 -3.81 -9.67
C ASN A 166 -13.52 -5.11 -8.99
N LEU A 167 -14.13 -5.49 -7.86
CA LEU A 167 -13.89 -6.75 -7.15
C LEU A 167 -14.74 -7.89 -7.74
N ASP A 168 -14.39 -8.29 -8.95
CA ASP A 168 -15.16 -9.23 -9.77
C ASP A 168 -14.66 -10.69 -9.72
N GLY A 169 -13.90 -11.05 -8.68
CA GLY A 169 -13.44 -12.43 -8.44
C GLY A 169 -12.36 -12.90 -9.42
N TYR A 170 -12.52 -14.12 -9.96
CA TYR A 170 -11.60 -14.70 -10.95
C TYR A 170 -12.06 -14.36 -12.39
N SER A 171 -12.29 -13.08 -12.65
CA SER A 171 -12.75 -12.58 -13.96
C SER A 171 -11.61 -12.45 -14.98
N GLU A 172 -11.94 -12.16 -16.25
CA GLU A 172 -10.94 -11.78 -17.24
C GLU A 172 -10.19 -10.49 -16.85
N SER A 173 -10.86 -9.51 -16.22
CA SER A 173 -10.25 -8.28 -15.69
C SER A 173 -9.21 -8.60 -14.62
N ALA A 174 -9.57 -9.46 -13.66
CA ALA A 174 -8.70 -9.85 -12.55
C ALA A 174 -7.49 -10.65 -13.04
N ILE A 175 -7.68 -11.59 -13.98
CA ILE A 175 -6.57 -12.32 -14.62
C ILE A 175 -5.65 -11.36 -15.37
N ARG A 176 -6.22 -10.41 -16.11
CA ARG A 176 -5.47 -9.39 -16.86
C ARG A 176 -4.64 -8.51 -15.93
N ARG A 177 -5.23 -8.06 -14.81
CA ARG A 177 -4.55 -7.31 -13.73
C ARG A 177 -3.37 -8.10 -13.21
N ALA A 178 -3.61 -9.33 -12.74
CA ALA A 178 -2.59 -10.20 -12.17
C ALA A 178 -1.42 -10.47 -13.14
N GLN A 179 -1.72 -10.76 -14.42
CA GLN A 179 -0.70 -10.96 -15.45
C GLN A 179 0.11 -9.70 -15.77
N ALA A 180 -0.54 -8.53 -15.81
CA ALA A 180 0.14 -7.26 -16.03
C ALA A 180 1.11 -6.97 -14.88
N VAL A 181 0.67 -7.17 -13.63
CA VAL A 181 1.48 -6.97 -12.42
C VAL A 181 2.67 -7.93 -12.36
N ALA A 182 2.45 -9.22 -12.65
CA ALA A 182 3.55 -10.20 -12.74
C ALA A 182 4.58 -9.78 -13.81
N GLY A 183 4.09 -9.24 -14.94
CA GLY A 183 4.95 -8.69 -15.98
C GLY A 183 5.76 -7.47 -15.53
N LEU A 184 5.21 -6.57 -14.70
CA LEU A 184 5.95 -5.44 -14.13
C LEU A 184 7.08 -5.91 -13.21
N GLN A 185 6.79 -6.86 -12.31
CA GLN A 185 7.80 -7.41 -11.41
C GLN A 185 8.92 -8.12 -12.18
N SER A 186 8.58 -8.86 -13.24
CA SER A 186 9.56 -9.50 -14.12
C SER A 186 10.44 -8.47 -14.84
N ASP A 187 9.85 -7.42 -15.43
CA ASP A 187 10.58 -6.36 -16.12
C ASP A 187 11.52 -5.60 -15.17
N ALA A 188 11.09 -5.34 -13.92
CA ALA A 188 11.92 -4.73 -12.89
C ALA A 188 13.08 -5.64 -12.48
N GLN A 189 12.80 -6.92 -12.24
CA GLN A 189 13.81 -7.91 -11.87
C GLN A 189 14.90 -8.06 -12.95
N ALA A 190 14.50 -8.03 -14.23
CA ALA A 190 15.44 -8.06 -15.36
C ALA A 190 16.40 -6.86 -15.38
N LYS A 191 16.03 -5.74 -14.74
CA LYS A 191 16.86 -4.54 -14.57
C LYS A 191 17.62 -4.52 -13.23
N GLY A 192 17.55 -5.59 -12.44
CA GLY A 192 18.13 -5.64 -11.09
C GLY A 192 17.37 -4.78 -10.08
N GLN A 193 16.12 -4.42 -10.37
CA GLN A 193 15.24 -3.64 -9.50
C GLN A 193 14.14 -4.53 -8.91
N SER A 194 13.45 -4.04 -7.89
CA SER A 194 12.29 -4.69 -7.30
C SER A 194 11.12 -3.72 -7.23
N ILE A 195 9.92 -4.21 -7.55
CA ILE A 195 8.66 -3.50 -7.31
C ILE A 195 7.88 -4.25 -6.24
N THR A 196 7.60 -3.56 -5.13
CA THR A 196 6.72 -4.02 -4.07
C THR A 196 5.28 -3.84 -4.51
N VAL A 197 4.47 -4.85 -4.28
CA VAL A 197 3.06 -4.89 -4.67
C VAL A 197 2.22 -5.19 -3.45
N SER A 198 1.28 -4.30 -3.14
CA SER A 198 0.15 -4.60 -2.24
C SER A 198 -1.15 -4.80 -3.01
N LEU A 199 -2.05 -5.57 -2.42
CA LEU A 199 -3.41 -5.79 -2.89
C LEU A 199 -4.32 -5.44 -1.71
N THR A 200 -5.07 -4.35 -1.86
CA THR A 200 -6.01 -3.83 -0.86
C THR A 200 -7.42 -4.31 -1.20
N LEU A 201 -8.08 -4.97 -0.24
CA LEU A 201 -9.38 -5.61 -0.44
C LEU A 201 -10.31 -5.37 0.75
N PRO A 202 -11.64 -5.27 0.51
CA PRO A 202 -12.62 -5.17 1.57
C PRO A 202 -12.70 -6.49 2.36
N VAL A 203 -12.90 -6.38 3.67
CA VAL A 203 -13.01 -7.54 4.56
C VAL A 203 -14.20 -7.36 5.51
N GLY A 204 -14.95 -8.43 5.74
CA GLY A 204 -15.97 -8.46 6.81
C GLY A 204 -15.38 -9.00 8.12
N THR A 205 -16.17 -8.97 9.20
CA THR A 205 -15.78 -9.57 10.49
C THR A 205 -15.50 -11.07 10.39
N ASP A 206 -16.14 -11.75 9.44
CA ASP A 206 -15.93 -13.17 9.13
C ASP A 206 -14.82 -13.43 8.08
N GLY A 207 -14.11 -12.38 7.66
CA GLY A 207 -13.00 -12.44 6.70
C GLY A 207 -13.36 -11.93 5.31
N LEU A 208 -12.56 -12.34 4.32
CA LEU A 208 -12.71 -11.99 2.91
C LEU A 208 -13.91 -12.70 2.29
N THR A 209 -14.52 -12.04 1.31
CA THR A 209 -15.52 -12.64 0.42
C THR A 209 -14.89 -13.64 -0.54
N ASP A 210 -15.70 -14.48 -1.18
CA ASP A 210 -15.24 -15.40 -2.22
C ASP A 210 -14.56 -14.66 -3.38
N ALA A 211 -15.13 -13.52 -3.82
CA ALA A 211 -14.53 -12.67 -4.85
C ALA A 211 -13.16 -12.10 -4.41
N GLY A 212 -13.00 -11.76 -3.14
CA GLY A 212 -11.71 -11.38 -2.56
C GLY A 212 -10.68 -12.50 -2.64
N LEU A 213 -11.05 -13.71 -2.19
CA LEU A 213 -10.19 -14.89 -2.23
C LEU A 213 -9.82 -15.32 -3.66
N ASP A 214 -10.75 -15.18 -4.59
CA ASP A 214 -10.53 -15.44 -6.02
C ASP A 214 -9.59 -14.43 -6.66
N THR A 215 -9.70 -13.15 -6.28
CA THR A 215 -8.77 -12.10 -6.74
C THR A 215 -7.35 -12.37 -6.25
N ILE A 216 -7.19 -12.75 -4.97
CA ILE A 216 -5.89 -13.19 -4.42
C ILE A 216 -5.37 -14.42 -5.17
N SER A 217 -6.26 -15.36 -5.49
CA SER A 217 -5.89 -16.56 -6.26
C SER A 217 -5.37 -16.21 -7.64
N ALA A 218 -5.97 -15.24 -8.35
CA ALA A 218 -5.51 -14.79 -9.66
C ALA A 218 -4.09 -14.21 -9.59
N PHE A 219 -3.78 -13.40 -8.56
CA PHE A 219 -2.43 -12.88 -8.33
C PHE A 219 -1.40 -14.00 -8.09
N ILE A 220 -1.75 -14.96 -7.22
CA ILE A 220 -0.88 -16.11 -6.93
C ILE A 220 -0.64 -16.96 -8.18
N ASP A 221 -1.69 -17.23 -8.96
CA ASP A 221 -1.63 -18.08 -10.16
C ASP A 221 -0.84 -17.41 -11.30
N ALA A 222 -0.91 -16.09 -11.43
CA ALA A 222 -0.08 -15.32 -12.36
C ALA A 222 1.40 -15.24 -11.92
N GLY A 223 1.72 -15.67 -10.69
CA GLY A 223 3.08 -15.64 -10.14
C GLY A 223 3.48 -14.29 -9.55
N VAL A 224 2.52 -13.41 -9.22
CA VAL A 224 2.80 -12.16 -8.52
C VAL A 224 3.39 -12.46 -7.15
N ASN A 225 4.52 -11.83 -6.83
CA ASN A 225 5.06 -11.80 -5.48
C ASN A 225 4.34 -10.68 -4.70
N LEU A 226 3.21 -11.03 -4.10
CA LEU A 226 2.44 -10.12 -3.27
C LEU A 226 3.22 -9.85 -1.97
N SER A 227 3.62 -8.59 -1.77
CA SER A 227 4.37 -8.18 -0.58
C SER A 227 3.44 -7.96 0.62
N THR A 228 2.23 -7.48 0.35
CA THR A 228 1.20 -7.26 1.38
C THR A 228 -0.18 -7.57 0.83
N LEU A 229 -0.93 -8.44 1.51
CA LEU A 229 -2.38 -8.52 1.41
C LEU A 229 -2.98 -7.54 2.42
N ASN A 230 -3.38 -6.37 1.97
CA ASN A 230 -3.88 -5.30 2.81
C ASN A 230 -5.41 -5.38 2.92
N LEU A 231 -5.94 -5.35 4.13
CA LEU A 231 -7.37 -5.56 4.38
C LEU A 231 -8.00 -4.26 4.87
N MET A 232 -9.03 -3.78 4.17
CA MET A 232 -9.80 -2.62 4.61
C MET A 232 -10.73 -3.03 5.75
N THR A 233 -10.25 -2.84 6.98
CA THR A 233 -10.94 -3.20 8.21
C THR A 233 -11.80 -2.02 8.68
N MET A 234 -12.83 -1.72 7.90
CA MET A 234 -13.73 -0.58 8.03
C MET A 234 -15.12 -0.94 7.53
N ASP A 235 -16.11 -0.10 7.83
CA ASP A 235 -17.50 -0.21 7.36
C ASP A 235 -18.10 -1.61 7.61
N PHE A 236 -17.93 -2.10 8.84
CA PHE A 236 -18.47 -3.41 9.24
C PHE A 236 -19.99 -3.42 9.33
N ASN A 237 -20.62 -2.24 9.23
CA ASN A 237 -22.04 -2.03 9.40
C ASN A 237 -22.49 -2.40 10.83
N VAL A 238 -21.65 -2.08 11.81
CA VAL A 238 -21.89 -2.36 13.24
C VAL A 238 -21.66 -1.08 14.04
N ALA A 239 -22.75 -0.55 14.59
CA ALA A 239 -22.72 0.64 15.42
C ALA A 239 -21.79 0.47 16.64
N SER A 240 -21.04 1.54 16.95
CA SER A 240 -20.07 1.60 18.04
C SER A 240 -20.70 1.50 19.43
N SER A 241 -22.02 1.71 19.53
CA SER A 241 -22.80 1.43 20.74
C SER A 241 -22.96 -0.08 21.01
N THR A 242 -22.76 -0.93 20.01
CA THR A 242 -22.90 -2.38 20.09
C THR A 242 -21.57 -3.07 20.32
N SER A 243 -20.50 -2.62 19.66
CA SER A 243 -19.16 -3.21 19.78
C SER A 243 -18.09 -2.17 19.49
N ALA A 244 -16.95 -2.29 20.16
CA ALA A 244 -15.78 -1.47 19.87
C ALA A 244 -15.21 -1.85 18.50
N GLN A 245 -14.87 -0.85 17.67
CA GLN A 245 -14.36 -1.12 16.33
C GLN A 245 -13.04 -1.89 16.36
N SER A 246 -12.18 -1.64 17.35
CA SER A 246 -10.94 -2.40 17.52
C SER A 246 -11.15 -3.91 17.73
N ASP A 247 -12.27 -4.34 18.30
CA ASP A 247 -12.55 -5.76 18.49
C ASP A 247 -13.07 -6.41 17.19
N LEU A 248 -13.87 -5.70 16.42
CA LEU A 248 -14.32 -6.12 15.09
C LEU A 248 -13.14 -6.23 14.10
N ILE A 249 -12.24 -5.25 14.13
CA ILE A 249 -10.99 -5.25 13.33
C ILE A 249 -10.14 -6.48 13.67
N LYS A 250 -9.91 -6.77 14.95
CA LYS A 250 -9.17 -7.97 15.38
C LYS A 250 -9.87 -9.25 14.91
N GLN A 251 -11.20 -9.31 14.98
CA GLN A 251 -11.97 -10.47 14.51
C GLN A 251 -11.78 -10.67 13.00
N ALA A 252 -11.98 -9.61 12.21
CA ALA A 252 -11.80 -9.63 10.76
C ALA A 252 -10.40 -10.12 10.35
N LEU A 253 -9.37 -9.55 10.98
CA LEU A 253 -7.97 -9.91 10.73
C LEU A 253 -7.68 -11.38 11.07
N ASN A 254 -8.15 -11.86 12.22
CA ASN A 254 -7.98 -13.28 12.58
C ASN A 254 -8.71 -14.22 11.61
N SER A 255 -9.90 -13.83 11.14
CA SER A 255 -10.66 -14.61 10.16
C SER A 255 -9.98 -14.65 8.80
N ALA A 256 -9.52 -13.50 8.30
CA ALA A 256 -8.79 -13.41 7.05
C ALA A 256 -7.44 -14.13 7.11
N HIS A 257 -6.73 -14.09 8.24
CA HIS A 257 -5.50 -14.86 8.44
C HIS A 257 -5.72 -16.36 8.23
N ARG A 258 -6.78 -16.92 8.82
CA ARG A 258 -7.14 -18.34 8.63
C ARG A 258 -7.47 -18.66 7.18
N GLN A 259 -8.25 -17.82 6.50
CA GLN A 259 -8.59 -18.00 5.09
C GLN A 259 -7.36 -17.91 4.19
N TYR A 260 -6.51 -16.91 4.41
CA TYR A 260 -5.32 -16.70 3.61
C TYR A 260 -4.31 -17.84 3.77
N LYS A 261 -4.13 -18.34 5.00
CA LYS A 261 -3.36 -19.56 5.27
C LYS A 261 -3.87 -20.77 4.48
N GLN A 262 -5.19 -21.02 4.52
CA GLN A 262 -5.80 -22.13 3.79
C GLN A 262 -5.60 -21.99 2.29
N LEU A 263 -5.77 -20.79 1.75
CA LEU A 263 -5.55 -20.49 0.34
C LEU A 263 -4.09 -20.72 -0.07
N LEU A 264 -3.12 -20.17 0.67
CA LEU A 264 -1.70 -20.36 0.42
C LEU A 264 -1.32 -21.86 0.43
N TYR A 265 -1.82 -22.61 1.40
CA TYR A 265 -1.56 -24.06 1.51
C TYR A 265 -2.17 -24.82 0.33
N LYS A 266 -3.40 -24.48 -0.10
CA LYS A 266 -4.02 -25.03 -1.31
C LYS A 266 -3.18 -24.74 -2.56
N LYS A 267 -2.53 -23.59 -2.61
CA LYS A 267 -1.58 -23.17 -3.66
C LYS A 267 -0.15 -23.69 -3.43
N ARG A 268 0.05 -24.62 -2.47
CA ARG A 268 1.34 -25.24 -2.11
C ARG A 268 2.42 -24.24 -1.66
N LYS A 269 2.00 -23.08 -1.15
CA LYS A 269 2.87 -22.10 -0.49
C LYS A 269 2.77 -22.31 1.02
N LEU A 270 3.82 -22.84 1.61
CA LEU A 270 3.88 -23.17 3.04
C LEU A 270 4.59 -22.04 3.79
N PHE A 271 3.81 -21.23 4.51
CA PHE A 271 4.29 -20.17 5.39
C PHE A 271 3.89 -20.47 6.83
N SER A 272 4.68 -20.02 7.81
CA SER A 272 4.29 -20.08 9.21
C SER A 272 3.18 -19.06 9.53
N ASP A 273 2.53 -19.19 10.69
CA ASP A 273 1.50 -18.23 11.09
C ASP A 273 2.05 -16.80 11.26
N SER A 274 3.27 -16.66 11.78
CA SER A 274 3.97 -15.36 11.89
C SER A 274 4.21 -14.74 10.51
N GLN A 275 4.71 -15.54 9.56
CA GLN A 275 4.99 -15.05 8.21
C GLN A 275 3.71 -14.63 7.49
N ILE A 276 2.58 -15.29 7.75
CA ILE A 276 1.30 -14.89 7.17
C ILE A 276 0.85 -13.54 7.74
N TRP A 277 1.05 -13.29 9.04
CA TRP A 277 0.81 -11.95 9.61
C TRP A 277 1.74 -10.88 9.02
N GLU A 278 3.02 -11.19 8.85
CA GLU A 278 4.00 -10.31 8.21
C GLU A 278 3.70 -10.04 6.73
N MET A 279 2.93 -10.91 6.06
CA MET A 279 2.43 -10.70 4.69
C MET A 279 1.06 -10.01 4.65
N MET A 280 0.38 -9.84 5.79
CA MET A 280 -0.91 -9.18 5.89
C MET A 280 -0.75 -7.72 6.29
N GLY A 281 -1.72 -6.91 5.90
CA GLY A 281 -1.87 -5.55 6.37
C GLY A 281 -3.31 -5.22 6.72
N ALA A 282 -3.49 -4.09 7.39
CA ALA A 282 -4.80 -3.52 7.70
C ALA A 282 -4.84 -2.04 7.34
N THR A 283 -5.88 -1.59 6.63
CA THR A 283 -6.22 -0.18 6.50
C THR A 283 -7.48 0.08 7.33
N VAL A 284 -7.39 0.98 8.30
CA VAL A 284 -8.56 1.42 9.08
C VAL A 284 -9.16 2.70 8.50
N LEU A 285 -10.46 2.91 8.66
CA LEU A 285 -11.12 4.20 8.40
C LEU A 285 -11.18 4.97 9.72
N ILE A 286 -10.42 6.06 9.83
CA ILE A 286 -10.28 6.79 11.11
C ILE A 286 -11.54 7.59 11.43
N GLY A 287 -11.89 7.74 12.71
CA GLY A 287 -13.09 8.46 13.11
C GLY A 287 -14.36 7.89 12.47
N GLN A 288 -15.25 8.76 12.00
CA GLN A 288 -16.53 8.40 11.38
C GLN A 288 -16.34 7.52 10.14
N ASN A 289 -17.07 6.41 10.12
CA ASN A 289 -17.18 5.47 8.99
C ASN A 289 -18.46 5.73 8.20
N ASP A 290 -18.65 5.03 7.06
CA ASP A 290 -19.79 5.23 6.15
C ASP A 290 -21.13 4.76 6.77
N THR A 291 -21.09 3.94 7.81
CA THR A 291 -22.28 3.46 8.53
C THR A 291 -22.65 4.39 9.69
N ASP A 292 -23.95 4.63 9.87
CA ASP A 292 -24.48 5.36 11.01
C ASP A 292 -23.98 4.80 12.35
N ASN A 293 -23.54 5.71 13.22
CA ASN A 293 -22.95 5.44 14.53
C ASN A 293 -21.71 4.50 14.52
N GLU A 294 -20.99 4.39 13.41
CA GLU A 294 -19.73 3.63 13.32
C GLU A 294 -18.51 4.59 13.37
N TYR A 295 -17.67 4.46 14.40
CA TYR A 295 -16.53 5.33 14.63
C TYR A 295 -15.32 4.54 15.11
N LEU A 296 -14.18 4.66 14.41
CA LEU A 296 -12.89 4.27 14.96
C LEU A 296 -12.40 5.38 15.88
N THR A 297 -12.43 5.14 17.19
CA THR A 297 -11.94 6.12 18.18
C THR A 297 -10.40 6.11 18.30
N LEU A 298 -9.83 7.12 18.98
CA LEU A 298 -8.39 7.14 19.30
C LEU A 298 -7.97 5.95 20.19
N ASP A 299 -8.85 5.51 21.10
CA ASP A 299 -8.61 4.32 21.93
C ASP A 299 -8.62 3.04 21.07
N ASP A 300 -9.54 2.95 20.10
CA ASP A 300 -9.52 1.86 19.12
C ASP A 300 -8.23 1.85 18.30
N ALA A 301 -7.77 3.02 17.83
CA ALA A 301 -6.53 3.14 17.07
C ALA A 301 -5.31 2.63 17.86
N GLN A 302 -5.20 2.98 19.15
CA GLN A 302 -4.14 2.47 20.02
C GLN A 302 -4.23 0.95 20.22
N LYS A 303 -5.44 0.40 20.36
CA LYS A 303 -5.67 -1.05 20.47
C LYS A 303 -5.34 -1.79 19.18
N VAL A 304 -5.66 -1.22 18.02
CA VAL A 304 -5.32 -1.76 16.69
C VAL A 304 -3.81 -1.77 16.50
N ASN A 305 -3.12 -0.66 16.80
CA ASN A 305 -1.65 -0.61 16.76
C ASN A 305 -1.02 -1.69 17.66
N THR A 306 -1.52 -1.82 18.90
CA THR A 306 -1.04 -2.84 19.85
C THR A 306 -1.19 -4.25 19.28
N PHE A 307 -2.35 -4.56 18.68
CA PHE A 307 -2.59 -5.86 18.05
C PHE A 307 -1.65 -6.09 16.85
N ALA A 308 -1.44 -5.07 16.02
CA ALA A 308 -0.54 -5.13 14.88
C ALA A 308 0.91 -5.44 15.33
N MET A 309 1.39 -4.77 16.40
CA MET A 309 2.70 -5.04 16.98
C MET A 309 2.82 -6.43 17.60
N GLN A 310 1.76 -6.93 18.26
CA GLN A 310 1.76 -8.27 18.88
C GLN A 310 1.77 -9.41 17.85
N THR A 311 1.20 -9.16 16.66
CA THR A 311 1.11 -10.15 15.58
C THR A 311 2.24 -10.02 14.56
N ASN A 312 3.08 -8.98 14.66
CA ASN A 312 4.03 -8.57 13.62
C ASN A 312 3.34 -8.35 12.26
N LEU A 313 2.17 -7.69 12.27
CA LEU A 313 1.45 -7.34 11.05
C LEU A 313 2.38 -6.52 10.13
N GLY A 314 2.54 -6.95 8.87
CA GLY A 314 3.53 -6.37 7.97
C GLY A 314 3.24 -4.93 7.53
N HIS A 315 1.98 -4.52 7.60
CA HIS A 315 1.55 -3.19 7.17
C HIS A 315 0.35 -2.72 8.00
N LEU A 316 0.39 -1.48 8.48
CA LEU A 316 -0.78 -0.79 9.03
C LEU A 316 -0.97 0.53 8.28
N ALA A 317 -2.19 0.82 7.87
CA ALA A 317 -2.54 2.02 7.16
C ALA A 317 -3.82 2.65 7.67
N MET A 318 -4.08 3.86 7.20
CA MET A 318 -5.33 4.55 7.48
C MET A 318 -5.88 5.29 6.25
N TRP A 319 -7.19 5.27 6.12
CA TRP A 319 -7.98 6.20 5.32
C TRP A 319 -8.55 7.30 6.23
N SER A 320 -8.10 8.54 6.15
CA SER A 320 -6.96 9.01 5.35
C SER A 320 -6.24 10.14 6.09
N LEU A 321 -5.03 10.48 5.64
CA LEU A 321 -4.27 11.61 6.17
C LEU A 321 -5.01 12.94 6.00
N ASN A 322 -5.76 13.12 4.91
CA ASN A 322 -6.61 14.29 4.68
C ASN A 322 -7.63 14.50 5.81
N ARG A 323 -8.01 13.43 6.50
CA ARG A 323 -9.03 13.42 7.55
C ARG A 323 -8.48 13.51 8.96
N ASP A 324 -7.18 13.39 9.17
CA ASP A 324 -6.57 13.24 10.51
C ASP A 324 -6.49 14.56 11.28
N GLN A 325 -7.65 15.19 11.48
CA GLN A 325 -7.85 16.41 12.23
C GLN A 325 -9.29 16.52 12.69
N GLN A 326 -9.51 17.32 13.74
CA GLN A 326 -10.85 17.58 14.24
C GLN A 326 -11.67 18.38 13.22
N CYS A 327 -12.95 18.04 13.09
CA CYS A 327 -13.90 18.90 12.40
C CYS A 327 -14.16 20.21 13.19
N GLY A 328 -14.77 21.20 12.54
CA GLY A 328 -15.15 22.46 13.19
C GLY A 328 -16.06 22.24 14.42
N GLU A 329 -16.03 23.17 15.38
CA GLU A 329 -16.71 23.01 16.68
C GLU A 329 -18.22 22.73 16.61
N ASN A 330 -18.89 23.17 15.54
CA ASN A 330 -20.32 22.97 15.31
C ASN A 330 -20.62 21.90 14.24
N PHE A 331 -19.64 21.05 13.94
CA PHE A 331 -19.81 19.99 12.95
C PHE A 331 -20.82 18.95 13.42
N SER A 332 -21.83 18.70 12.58
CA SER A 332 -22.83 17.65 12.75
C SER A 332 -23.20 17.15 11.37
N SER A 333 -22.67 16.00 10.98
CA SER A 333 -22.97 15.33 9.72
C SER A 333 -23.02 13.83 9.98
N ASP A 334 -23.97 13.17 9.33
CA ASP A 334 -24.04 11.70 9.31
C ASP A 334 -23.19 11.13 8.16
N ALA A 335 -22.64 11.99 7.28
CA ALA A 335 -21.78 11.58 6.17
C ALA A 335 -20.29 11.69 6.53
N VAL A 336 -19.48 10.79 5.97
CA VAL A 336 -18.02 10.83 6.09
C VAL A 336 -17.46 12.04 5.37
N GLU A 337 -16.68 12.84 6.09
CA GLU A 337 -15.99 14.01 5.53
C GLU A 337 -14.63 13.64 4.94
N THR A 338 -14.23 14.36 3.90
CA THR A 338 -12.93 14.16 3.24
C THR A 338 -11.79 14.92 3.91
N SER A 339 -12.08 15.91 4.76
CA SER A 339 -11.10 16.84 5.33
C SER A 339 -11.02 16.83 6.86
N CYS A 340 -11.81 15.99 7.53
CA CYS A 340 -11.73 15.80 8.98
C CYS A 340 -12.33 14.44 9.37
N SER A 341 -12.04 13.98 10.58
CA SER A 341 -12.35 12.60 11.01
C SER A 341 -13.74 12.44 11.61
N GLY A 342 -14.42 13.53 11.97
CA GLY A 342 -15.68 13.48 12.71
C GLY A 342 -15.51 13.20 14.21
N VAL A 343 -14.27 13.06 14.72
CA VAL A 343 -14.01 12.86 16.15
C VAL A 343 -13.17 13.99 16.75
N LYS A 344 -13.24 14.13 18.07
CA LYS A 344 -12.42 15.08 18.83
C LYS A 344 -10.98 14.60 18.88
N GLN A 345 -10.04 15.38 18.37
CA GLN A 345 -8.62 15.05 18.32
C GLN A 345 -7.75 16.29 18.07
N THR A 346 -6.45 16.12 18.21
CA THR A 346 -5.44 17.02 17.62
C THR A 346 -5.09 16.58 16.19
N GLY A 347 -4.55 17.50 15.37
CA GLY A 347 -4.12 17.15 14.01
C GLY A 347 -2.97 16.14 14.03
N GLY A 348 -3.08 15.07 13.25
CA GLY A 348 -2.08 14.01 13.16
C GLY A 348 -2.13 12.96 14.28
N GLU A 349 -3.16 12.98 15.13
CA GLU A 349 -3.23 12.12 16.31
C GLU A 349 -3.45 10.64 15.95
N PHE A 350 -4.29 10.33 14.95
CA PHE A 350 -4.43 8.94 14.49
C PHE A 350 -3.15 8.44 13.84
N ALA A 351 -2.51 9.22 12.97
CA ALA A 351 -1.25 8.86 12.34
C ALA A 351 -0.17 8.56 13.40
N THR A 352 -0.10 9.37 14.45
CA THR A 352 0.84 9.19 15.55
C THR A 352 0.60 7.88 16.31
N LEU A 353 -0.66 7.59 16.67
CA LEU A 353 -1.03 6.37 17.40
C LEU A 353 -0.81 5.11 16.55
N LEU A 354 -1.25 5.13 15.29
CA LEU A 354 -1.19 3.96 14.40
C LEU A 354 0.24 3.67 13.92
N SER A 355 1.08 4.70 13.72
CA SER A 355 2.47 4.51 13.26
C SER A 355 3.46 4.09 14.34
N SER A 356 3.06 4.13 15.61
CA SER A 356 3.96 3.82 16.73
C SER A 356 4.57 2.43 16.60
N GLY A 357 5.90 2.33 16.65
CA GLY A 357 6.64 1.07 16.53
C GLY A 357 6.97 0.62 15.10
N PHE A 358 6.30 1.18 14.08
CA PHE A 358 6.60 0.90 12.67
C PHE A 358 7.77 1.74 12.17
N LYS A 359 8.70 1.13 11.45
CA LYS A 359 9.93 1.78 10.95
C LYS A 359 10.30 1.39 9.53
N GLY A 360 9.65 0.38 8.97
CA GLY A 360 9.91 -0.08 7.61
C GLY A 360 9.41 0.88 6.54
N SER A 361 9.75 0.54 5.29
CA SER A 361 9.30 1.24 4.10
C SER A 361 8.97 0.23 2.99
N PRO A 362 7.90 0.42 2.21
CA PRO A 362 7.50 -0.51 1.17
C PRO A 362 8.31 -0.36 -0.13
N GLY A 363 9.10 0.70 -0.28
CA GLY A 363 9.84 0.99 -1.51
C GLY A 363 11.22 1.57 -1.26
N THR A 364 11.94 1.83 -2.34
CA THR A 364 13.25 2.49 -2.29
C THR A 364 13.09 3.99 -2.43
N ILE A 365 13.91 4.74 -1.70
CA ILE A 365 14.04 6.18 -1.92
C ILE A 365 14.65 6.41 -3.31
N VAL A 366 14.05 7.31 -4.08
CA VAL A 366 14.51 7.67 -5.42
C VAL A 366 15.74 8.57 -5.33
N ASP A 367 16.78 8.27 -6.10
CA ASP A 367 17.90 9.20 -6.28
C ASP A 367 17.47 10.38 -7.14
N MET A 368 17.19 11.50 -6.48
CA MET A 368 16.74 12.75 -7.07
C MET A 368 17.72 13.34 -8.10
N ASN A 369 18.99 12.94 -8.11
CA ASN A 369 19.95 13.42 -9.12
C ASN A 369 19.83 12.67 -10.46
N SER A 370 19.24 11.48 -10.44
CA SER A 370 19.07 10.61 -11.61
C SER A 370 17.67 10.67 -12.21
N ALA A 371 16.68 11.13 -11.43
CA ALA A 371 15.29 11.21 -11.83
C ALA A 371 14.97 12.49 -12.62
N THR A 372 14.23 12.33 -13.72
CA THR A 372 13.67 13.46 -14.48
C THR A 372 12.22 13.65 -14.07
N TRP A 373 11.87 14.86 -13.62
CA TRP A 373 10.54 15.19 -13.12
C TRP A 373 9.84 16.17 -14.07
N SER A 374 8.54 15.97 -14.29
CA SER A 374 7.70 16.95 -14.96
C SER A 374 7.40 18.07 -13.97
N THR A 375 8.14 19.17 -14.04
CA THR A 375 7.87 20.34 -13.20
C THR A 375 6.99 21.35 -13.95
N PRO A 376 6.22 22.20 -13.26
CA PRO A 376 5.41 23.25 -13.88
C PRO A 376 6.30 24.42 -14.33
N HIS A 377 7.38 24.14 -15.07
CA HIS A 377 8.38 25.13 -15.47
C HIS A 377 7.76 26.27 -16.28
N GLY A 378 7.95 27.50 -15.82
CA GLY A 378 7.40 28.70 -16.44
C GLY A 378 5.91 28.93 -16.19
N LYS A 379 5.23 28.06 -15.43
CA LYS A 379 3.82 28.26 -15.03
C LYS A 379 3.69 29.36 -13.98
N TYR A 380 4.59 29.38 -13.01
CA TYR A 380 4.54 30.27 -11.87
C TYR A 380 5.60 31.39 -12.00
N PRO A 381 5.29 32.62 -11.55
CA PRO A 381 6.24 33.72 -11.58
C PRO A 381 7.48 33.42 -10.73
N GLN A 382 8.61 34.05 -11.06
CA GLN A 382 9.73 34.12 -10.12
C GLN A 382 9.33 35.04 -8.96
N TRP A 383 9.76 34.69 -7.75
CA TRP A 383 9.53 35.55 -6.57
C TRP A 383 10.20 36.91 -6.74
N ASP A 384 9.52 37.97 -6.28
CA ASP A 384 9.94 39.37 -6.34
C ASP A 384 9.73 40.04 -4.98
N ASP A 385 10.69 40.86 -4.53
CA ASP A 385 10.69 41.43 -3.19
C ASP A 385 9.72 42.62 -3.00
N THR A 386 9.15 43.13 -4.08
CA THR A 386 8.18 44.24 -4.06
C THR A 386 6.74 43.81 -4.29
N THR A 387 6.51 42.55 -4.65
CA THR A 387 5.17 42.01 -4.94
C THR A 387 4.45 41.62 -3.65
N GLU A 388 3.19 42.05 -3.52
CA GLU A 388 2.29 41.55 -2.47
C GLU A 388 1.75 40.18 -2.88
N TYR A 389 1.89 39.19 -2.00
CA TYR A 389 1.40 37.84 -2.21
C TYR A 389 0.28 37.53 -1.23
N ALA A 390 -0.84 37.00 -1.73
CA ALA A 390 -1.94 36.50 -0.93
C ALA A 390 -1.71 35.03 -0.55
N LYS A 391 -2.36 34.57 0.53
CA LYS A 391 -2.39 33.15 0.88
C LYS A 391 -2.84 32.29 -0.32
N GLY A 392 -2.04 31.29 -0.65
CA GLY A 392 -2.24 30.37 -1.76
C GLY A 392 -1.49 30.76 -3.04
N ASP A 393 -0.92 31.96 -3.11
CA ASP A 393 -0.08 32.36 -4.24
C ASP A 393 1.17 31.48 -4.34
N LYS A 394 1.56 31.16 -5.58
CA LYS A 394 2.68 30.27 -5.86
C LYS A 394 3.75 30.97 -6.67
N VAL A 395 5.00 30.78 -6.25
CA VAL A 395 6.18 31.38 -6.87
C VAL A 395 7.30 30.37 -7.03
N THR A 396 8.20 30.67 -7.96
CA THR A 396 9.45 29.94 -8.12
C THR A 396 10.61 30.72 -7.50
N TRP A 397 11.47 30.02 -6.76
CA TRP A 397 12.68 30.58 -6.17
C TRP A 397 13.76 29.50 -6.11
N LYS A 398 14.94 29.80 -6.65
CA LYS A 398 16.09 28.87 -6.69
C LYS A 398 15.74 27.45 -7.18
N ARG A 399 14.93 27.35 -8.25
CA ARG A 399 14.44 26.08 -8.84
C ARG A 399 13.51 25.25 -7.95
N ASN A 400 12.88 25.89 -6.97
CA ASN A 400 11.84 25.29 -6.15
C ASN A 400 10.53 26.10 -6.28
N LEU A 401 9.43 25.39 -6.13
CA LEU A 401 8.07 25.90 -6.08
C LEU A 401 7.68 26.10 -4.62
N TYR A 402 7.17 27.29 -4.30
CA TYR A 402 6.68 27.65 -2.97
C TYR A 402 5.24 28.14 -3.05
N GLU A 403 4.49 27.95 -1.98
CA GLU A 403 3.13 28.46 -1.78
C GLU A 403 3.08 29.36 -0.54
N ALA A 404 2.47 30.53 -0.66
CA ALA A 404 2.25 31.44 0.45
C ALA A 404 1.21 30.85 1.43
N ILE A 405 1.55 30.68 2.70
CA ILE A 405 0.62 30.19 3.73
C ILE A 405 -0.14 31.33 4.43
N SER A 406 0.34 32.56 4.27
CA SER A 406 -0.28 33.81 4.72
C SER A 406 0.09 34.95 3.76
N ASP A 407 -0.70 36.02 3.80
CA ASP A 407 -0.40 37.23 3.04
C ASP A 407 0.98 37.78 3.46
N ASN A 408 1.84 38.15 2.49
CA ASN A 408 3.19 38.62 2.76
C ASN A 408 3.77 39.50 1.63
N THR A 409 4.86 40.21 1.91
CA THR A 409 5.58 41.08 0.96
C THR A 409 7.04 41.19 1.37
N GLY A 410 7.98 41.06 0.43
CA GLY A 410 9.42 41.16 0.72
C GLY A 410 10.03 40.00 1.52
N GLU A 411 9.20 39.08 2.06
CA GLU A 411 9.63 37.89 2.77
C GLU A 411 10.07 36.80 1.80
N ARG A 412 11.31 36.31 1.95
CA ARG A 412 11.92 35.38 1.00
C ARG A 412 11.36 33.96 1.17
N PRO A 413 11.14 33.20 0.08
CA PRO A 413 10.59 31.84 0.19
C PRO A 413 11.46 30.84 0.95
N ASP A 414 12.78 31.07 1.01
CA ASP A 414 13.74 30.24 1.73
C ASP A 414 14.27 30.87 3.03
N SER A 415 13.67 31.96 3.53
CA SER A 415 14.08 32.54 4.81
C SER A 415 13.64 31.62 5.95
N THR A 416 14.48 30.64 6.26
CA THR A 416 14.39 29.82 7.47
C THR A 416 14.81 30.65 8.68
N ALA A 417 14.01 31.64 9.08
CA ALA A 417 14.09 32.11 10.46
C ALA A 417 13.60 30.97 11.37
N SER A 418 14.52 30.04 11.67
CA SER A 418 14.54 29.17 12.85
C SER A 418 13.24 28.47 13.25
N GLY A 419 12.51 27.87 12.30
CA GLY A 419 11.34 27.06 12.62
C GLY A 419 10.10 27.89 12.96
N THR A 420 9.02 27.63 12.22
CA THR A 420 7.63 28.11 12.39
C THR A 420 7.18 29.46 11.82
N ASP A 421 8.06 30.37 11.34
CA ASP A 421 7.61 31.72 10.95
C ASP A 421 7.79 32.11 9.46
N SER A 422 8.15 31.16 8.57
CA SER A 422 8.18 31.45 7.12
C SER A 422 6.76 31.58 6.58
N PRO A 423 6.39 32.66 5.86
CA PRO A 423 5.08 32.77 5.21
C PRO A 423 4.99 31.92 3.93
N TRP A 424 6.01 31.10 3.65
CA TRP A 424 6.09 30.23 2.49
C TRP A 424 6.27 28.75 2.89
N ARG A 425 5.56 27.87 2.19
CA ARG A 425 5.71 26.41 2.24
C ARG A 425 6.38 25.92 0.96
N LEU A 426 7.39 25.05 1.11
CA LEU A 426 8.03 24.38 -0.02
C LEU A 426 7.11 23.28 -0.57
N ILE A 427 6.75 23.37 -1.85
CA ILE A 427 5.97 22.35 -2.56
C ILE A 427 6.90 21.31 -3.20
N GLY A 428 8.02 21.74 -3.77
CA GLY A 428 8.98 20.85 -4.42
C GLY A 428 9.83 21.55 -5.48
N PRO A 429 10.44 20.81 -6.42
CA PRO A 429 11.14 21.39 -7.56
C PRO A 429 10.20 22.21 -8.46
N ALA A 430 10.74 23.22 -9.13
CA ALA A 430 10.05 24.01 -10.16
C ALA A 430 10.70 23.84 -11.55
#